data_AF-A0A2V2VN14-F1
#
_entry.id   AF-A0A2V2VN14-F1
#
_cell.length_a   1.000
_cell.length_b   1.000
_cell.length_c   1.000
_cell.angle_alpha   90.00
_cell.angle_beta   90.00
_cell.angle_gamma   90.00
#
_symmetry.space_group_name_H-M   'P 1'
#
loop_
_entity.id
_entity.type
_entity.pdbx_description
1 polymer ?
#
loop_
_entity_poly.entity_id
_entity_poly.type
_entity_poly.pdbx_seq_one_letter_code
_entity_poly.pdbx_strand_id
1 'polypeptide(L)'
;MAERLSRPHASALPRPASSSMGGELTDRYGFFIDAERKAEEGEYIRQHPEMPATQKMWARVLVRWDHTPYKKKKKLAREGIPQSMRRIVWPLLLNSHESSSLSHEKYHVLKSRPPADPEVFAVIERDLGRTFSAHQWFARADGVGQTKLRGILRAYANIHPEVGYVQGMAFLASTLLLHIEDEEDTFWAFFSLMRHPKYSIWKMFTPGFPALYMRFYQLKKLMQRNCMSLFRLLEAFHVEPEVYATHWFLTLFSYCLDFDLLSRIWDMFLCEGWKIIFRVAIALFLLCEKTLKEAKDECNLLLALRRIHMEDTELILRRSLKVKFKTADLLRWEAKFEARK
;
A
#
# COMPACT_ATOMS: atom_id res chain seq x y z
N MET A 1 -26.02 -6.84 0.78
CA MET A 1 -25.06 -6.43 1.84
C MET A 1 -23.70 -5.97 1.29
N ALA A 2 -23.58 -5.74 -0.03
CA ALA A 2 -22.43 -5.13 -0.70
C ALA A 2 -22.63 -3.63 -1.04
N GLU A 3 -23.80 -3.05 -0.72
CA GLU A 3 -24.15 -1.66 -1.06
C GLU A 3 -23.94 -0.64 0.08
N ARG A 4 -23.57 -1.08 1.30
CA ARG A 4 -23.31 -0.16 2.43
C ARG A 4 -21.86 0.32 2.55
N LEU A 5 -21.00 -0.03 1.61
CA LEU A 5 -19.62 0.50 1.50
C LEU A 5 -19.51 1.66 0.48
N SER A 6 -20.64 2.11 -0.07
CA SER A 6 -20.73 3.29 -0.93
C SER A 6 -20.67 4.59 -0.12
N ARG A 7 -19.46 4.89 0.37
CA ARG A 7 -18.83 6.23 0.51
C ARG A 7 -17.65 6.07 1.47
N PRO A 8 -16.44 6.36 1.00
CA PRO A 8 -15.88 7.65 1.35
C PRO A 8 -15.11 8.30 0.19
N HIS A 9 -15.22 9.62 0.07
CA HIS A 9 -14.06 10.39 -0.35
C HIS A 9 -12.96 10.04 0.67
N ALA A 10 -11.86 9.42 0.22
CA ALA A 10 -10.57 9.73 0.81
C ALA A 10 -10.53 11.25 0.90
N SER A 11 -9.98 11.81 1.97
CA SER A 11 -9.60 13.21 1.95
C SER A 11 -8.61 13.38 0.78
N ALA A 12 -9.15 13.61 -0.41
CA ALA A 12 -8.55 14.53 -1.34
C ALA A 12 -8.30 15.74 -0.46
N LEU A 13 -7.02 16.02 -0.18
CA LEU A 13 -6.63 17.38 0.14
C LEU A 13 -7.44 18.24 -0.85
N PRO A 14 -8.30 19.16 -0.36
CA PRO A 14 -9.10 19.98 -1.25
C PRO A 14 -8.13 20.56 -2.27
N ARG A 15 -8.50 20.51 -3.57
CA ARG A 15 -7.78 21.33 -4.55
C ARG A 15 -7.69 22.73 -3.94
N PRO A 16 -6.49 23.31 -3.77
CA PRO A 16 -6.40 24.72 -3.49
C PRO A 16 -7.22 25.41 -4.57
N ALA A 17 -8.17 26.26 -4.17
CA ALA A 17 -9.01 26.99 -5.10
C ALA A 17 -8.09 27.64 -6.14
N SER A 18 -8.44 27.46 -7.42
CA SER A 18 -7.64 27.91 -8.56
C SER A 18 -7.33 29.40 -8.45
N SER A 19 -6.16 29.74 -7.91
CA SER A 19 -5.57 31.06 -8.00
C SER A 19 -4.69 31.08 -9.24
N SER A 20 -5.13 31.90 -10.20
CA SER A 20 -4.42 32.27 -11.41
C SER A 20 -2.93 32.57 -11.20
N MET A 21 -2.10 32.04 -12.10
CA MET A 21 -0.73 32.49 -12.40
C MET A 21 0.37 32.29 -11.34
N GLY A 22 0.48 31.07 -10.82
CA GLY A 22 1.69 30.50 -10.22
C GLY A 22 1.72 28.99 -10.49
N GLY A 23 2.84 28.43 -10.92
CA GLY A 23 2.92 27.00 -11.25
C GLY A 23 2.46 26.12 -10.08
N GLU A 24 1.63 25.11 -10.34
CA GLU A 24 1.16 24.18 -9.32
C GLU A 24 2.37 23.46 -8.69
N LEU A 25 2.59 23.66 -7.38
CA LEU A 25 3.69 23.03 -6.65
C LEU A 25 3.37 21.56 -6.37
N THR A 26 4.38 20.70 -6.49
CA THR A 26 4.27 19.29 -6.09
C THR A 26 5.34 18.91 -5.07
N ASP A 27 5.04 17.91 -4.25
CA ASP A 27 6.04 17.20 -3.46
C ASP A 27 7.03 16.44 -4.38
N ARG A 28 8.05 15.81 -3.78
CA ARG A 28 9.06 15.01 -4.50
C ARG A 28 8.51 13.76 -5.18
N TYR A 29 7.28 13.39 -4.88
CA TYR A 29 6.58 12.25 -5.48
C TYR A 29 5.58 12.68 -6.54
N GLY A 30 5.30 13.98 -6.72
CA GLY A 30 4.39 14.51 -7.72
C GLY A 30 2.96 14.78 -7.23
N PHE A 31 2.71 14.76 -5.93
CA PHE A 31 1.43 15.18 -5.34
C PHE A 31 1.36 16.69 -5.21
N PHE A 32 0.25 17.29 -5.63
CA PHE A 32 0.03 18.73 -5.49
C PHE A 32 -0.03 19.12 -4.02
N ILE A 33 0.76 20.13 -3.64
CA ILE A 33 0.86 20.67 -2.29
C ILE A 33 0.91 22.19 -2.33
N ASP A 34 0.60 22.83 -1.21
CA ASP A 34 0.76 24.27 -1.04
C ASP A 34 2.24 24.66 -0.78
N ALA A 35 2.49 25.97 -0.75
CA ALA A 35 3.83 26.52 -0.54
C ALA A 35 4.39 26.23 0.87
N GLU A 36 3.52 26.10 1.88
CA GLU A 36 3.92 25.82 3.26
C GLU A 36 4.44 24.38 3.37
N ARG A 37 3.66 23.41 2.91
CA ARG A 37 4.08 22.01 2.80
C ARG A 37 5.32 21.84 1.94
N LYS A 38 5.48 22.64 0.87
CA LYS A 38 6.70 22.59 0.04
C LYS A 38 7.93 23.08 0.80
N ALA A 39 7.79 24.11 1.63
CA ALA A 39 8.85 24.59 2.49
C ALA A 39 9.22 23.58 3.59
N GLU A 40 8.22 22.96 4.23
CA GLU A 40 8.40 21.87 5.21
C GLU A 40 9.14 20.68 4.60
N GLU A 41 8.72 20.23 3.41
CA GLU A 41 9.40 19.16 2.66
C GLU A 41 10.86 19.54 2.37
N GLY A 42 11.09 20.76 1.91
CA GLY A 42 12.43 21.27 1.61
C GLY A 42 13.36 21.25 2.84
N GLU A 43 12.84 21.65 4.00
CA GLU A 43 13.57 21.59 5.27
C GLU A 43 13.83 20.16 5.71
N TYR A 44 12.83 19.28 5.62
CA TYR A 44 12.98 17.87 5.94
C TYR A 44 14.06 17.20 5.08
N ILE A 45 14.05 17.42 3.76
CA ILE A 45 15.05 16.88 2.83
C ILE A 45 16.45 17.41 3.15
N ARG A 46 16.59 18.69 3.52
CA ARG A 46 17.88 19.25 3.94
C ARG A 46 18.42 18.58 5.21
N GLN A 47 17.56 18.29 6.17
CA GLN A 47 17.93 17.63 7.42
C GLN A 47 18.17 16.12 7.24
N HIS A 48 17.53 15.50 6.24
CA HIS A 48 17.57 14.05 5.99
C HIS A 48 17.97 13.75 4.53
N PRO A 49 19.15 14.19 4.06
CA PRO A 49 19.55 13.99 2.68
C PRO A 49 19.75 12.49 2.40
N GLU A 50 19.41 12.06 1.18
CA GLU A 50 19.80 10.73 0.72
C GLU A 50 21.33 10.61 0.71
N MET A 51 21.86 9.82 1.63
CA MET A 51 23.29 9.70 1.80
C MET A 51 23.93 8.99 0.60
N PRO A 52 24.97 9.56 -0.04
CA PRO A 52 25.68 8.90 -1.14
C PRO A 52 26.23 7.53 -0.76
N ALA A 53 26.54 7.31 0.53
CA ALA A 53 26.96 6.02 1.06
C ALA A 53 25.87 4.94 0.91
N THR A 54 24.60 5.28 1.15
CA THR A 54 23.45 4.38 1.02
C THR A 54 23.24 4.01 -0.45
N GLN A 55 23.28 4.99 -1.36
CA GLN A 55 23.19 4.74 -2.81
C GLN A 55 24.33 3.85 -3.30
N LYS A 56 25.58 4.12 -2.89
CA LYS A 56 26.74 3.24 -3.19
C LYS A 56 26.56 1.83 -2.65
N MET A 57 25.95 1.67 -1.47
CA MET A 57 25.70 0.35 -0.90
C MET A 57 24.67 -0.44 -1.70
N TRP A 58 23.56 0.21 -2.10
CA TRP A 58 22.57 -0.41 -2.98
C TRP A 58 23.13 -0.73 -4.36
N ALA A 59 23.95 0.14 -4.95
CA ALA A 59 24.60 -0.14 -6.23
C ALA A 59 25.44 -1.43 -6.18
N ARG A 60 26.21 -1.63 -5.10
CA ARG A 60 26.97 -2.89 -4.89
C ARG A 60 26.05 -4.10 -4.71
N VAL A 61 24.90 -3.93 -4.04
CA VAL A 61 23.92 -5.00 -3.84
C VAL A 61 23.25 -5.38 -5.16
N LEU A 62 22.92 -4.41 -6.01
CA LEU A 62 22.31 -4.65 -7.32
C LEU A 62 23.24 -5.46 -8.24
N VAL A 63 24.54 -5.11 -8.30
CA VAL A 63 25.53 -5.85 -9.10
C VAL A 63 25.66 -7.32 -8.66
N ARG A 64 25.43 -7.60 -7.38
CA ARG A 64 25.55 -8.95 -6.79
C ARG A 64 24.22 -9.41 -6.21
N TRP A 65 23.12 -9.13 -6.91
CA TRP A 65 21.77 -9.35 -6.36
C TRP A 65 21.58 -10.77 -5.85
N ASP A 66 21.85 -11.77 -6.69
CA ASP A 66 21.61 -13.19 -6.37
C ASP A 66 22.54 -13.71 -5.26
N HIS A 67 23.75 -13.15 -5.17
CA HIS A 67 24.76 -13.52 -4.17
C HIS A 67 24.61 -12.75 -2.86
N THR A 68 23.79 -11.70 -2.82
CA THR A 68 23.60 -10.89 -1.61
C THR A 68 22.67 -11.61 -0.65
N PRO A 69 23.10 -11.91 0.60
CA PRO A 69 22.26 -12.61 1.56
C PRO A 69 20.99 -11.85 1.90
N TYR A 70 19.88 -12.57 2.09
CA TYR A 70 18.58 -12.00 2.49
C TYR A 70 18.69 -11.08 3.71
N LYS A 71 19.47 -11.45 4.73
CA LYS A 71 19.67 -10.62 5.93
C LYS A 71 20.20 -9.22 5.61
N LYS A 72 21.07 -9.10 4.59
CA LYS A 72 21.63 -7.82 4.14
C LYS A 72 20.59 -7.02 3.36
N LYS A 73 19.90 -7.64 2.39
CA LYS A 73 18.80 -7.00 1.64
C LYS A 73 17.74 -6.44 2.60
N LYS A 74 17.34 -7.24 3.58
CA LYS A 74 16.39 -6.87 4.63
C LYS A 74 16.87 -5.71 5.49
N LYS A 75 18.14 -5.69 5.92
CA LYS A 75 18.69 -4.58 6.71
C LYS A 75 18.59 -3.27 5.91
N LEU A 76 19.03 -3.29 4.65
CA LEU A 76 19.03 -2.10 3.81
C LEU A 76 17.62 -1.62 3.47
N ALA A 77 16.69 -2.54 3.20
CA ALA A 77 15.28 -2.19 2.96
C ALA A 77 14.65 -1.43 4.14
N ARG A 78 14.97 -1.84 5.37
CA ARG A 78 14.55 -1.14 6.61
C ARG A 78 15.20 0.21 6.77
N GLU A 79 16.44 0.38 6.33
CA GLU A 79 17.18 1.65 6.42
C GLU A 79 16.71 2.66 5.37
N GLY A 80 16.36 2.22 4.16
CA GLY A 80 16.14 3.15 3.05
C GLY A 80 16.40 2.53 1.72
N ILE A 81 15.42 2.36 0.84
CA ILE A 81 15.72 2.26 -0.60
C ILE A 81 15.71 3.69 -1.16
N PRO A 82 16.83 4.19 -1.73
CA PRO A 82 16.86 5.49 -2.39
C PRO A 82 15.76 5.60 -3.44
N GLN A 83 15.14 6.77 -3.56
CA GLN A 83 13.99 7.00 -4.45
C GLN A 83 14.30 6.60 -5.89
N SER A 84 15.44 7.03 -6.42
CA SER A 84 15.89 6.72 -7.78
C SER A 84 16.14 5.23 -8.04
N MET A 85 16.29 4.41 -6.98
CA MET A 85 16.61 3.00 -7.11
C MET A 85 15.38 2.10 -6.95
N ARG A 86 14.23 2.62 -6.48
CA ARG A 86 13.00 1.82 -6.32
C ARG A 86 12.52 1.23 -7.64
N ARG A 87 12.65 1.99 -8.74
CA ARG A 87 12.38 1.55 -10.11
C ARG A 87 13.02 0.20 -10.46
N ILE A 88 14.19 -0.09 -9.90
CA ILE A 88 14.96 -1.32 -10.17
C ILE A 88 14.79 -2.32 -9.01
N VAL A 89 14.90 -1.86 -7.77
CA VAL A 89 14.93 -2.74 -6.58
C VAL A 89 13.57 -3.38 -6.33
N TRP A 90 12.45 -2.69 -6.56
CA TRP A 90 11.12 -3.24 -6.31
C TRP A 90 10.78 -4.41 -7.25
N PRO A 91 10.95 -4.29 -8.59
CA PRO A 91 10.86 -5.43 -9.52
C PRO A 91 11.71 -6.63 -9.08
N LEU A 92 12.94 -6.40 -8.64
CA LEU A 92 13.83 -7.47 -8.16
C LEU A 92 13.35 -8.13 -6.86
N LEU A 93 12.77 -7.38 -5.92
CA LEU A 93 12.18 -7.93 -4.70
C LEU A 93 10.89 -8.71 -4.98
N LEU A 94 10.15 -8.31 -6.01
CA LEU A 94 8.94 -8.97 -6.50
C LEU A 94 9.23 -10.17 -7.40
N ASN A 95 10.46 -10.26 -7.91
CA ASN A 95 10.87 -11.23 -8.91
C ASN A 95 10.03 -11.15 -10.19
N SER A 96 9.75 -9.92 -10.64
CA SER A 96 8.82 -9.67 -11.75
C SER A 96 9.38 -10.06 -13.11
N HIS A 97 10.70 -10.01 -13.30
CA HIS A 97 11.36 -10.45 -14.52
C HIS A 97 11.10 -11.94 -14.80
N GLU A 98 11.09 -12.79 -13.76
CA GLU A 98 10.75 -14.22 -13.90
C GLU A 98 9.28 -14.40 -14.29
N SER A 99 8.38 -13.59 -13.74
CA SER A 99 6.96 -13.64 -14.11
C SER A 99 6.74 -13.24 -15.58
N SER A 100 7.46 -12.23 -16.06
CA SER A 100 7.43 -11.78 -17.45
C SER A 100 8.02 -12.82 -18.42
N SER A 101 9.13 -13.46 -18.06
CA SER A 101 9.81 -14.42 -18.91
C SER A 101 9.07 -15.76 -19.01
N LEU A 102 8.49 -16.23 -17.90
CA LEU A 102 7.75 -17.50 -17.85
C LEU A 102 6.33 -17.38 -18.41
N SER A 103 5.78 -16.17 -18.53
CA SER A 103 4.45 -15.99 -19.07
C SER A 103 4.40 -16.21 -20.57
N HIS A 104 3.52 -17.12 -20.99
CA HIS A 104 3.16 -17.33 -22.39
C HIS A 104 2.38 -16.14 -22.96
N GLU A 105 1.67 -15.41 -22.10
CA GLU A 105 0.88 -14.24 -22.49
C GLU A 105 1.72 -12.97 -22.35
N LYS A 106 1.73 -12.14 -23.40
CA LYS A 106 2.44 -10.87 -23.41
C LYS A 106 1.51 -9.73 -23.00
N TYR A 107 2.08 -8.74 -22.31
CA TYR A 107 1.32 -7.61 -21.76
C TYR A 107 0.45 -6.90 -22.81
N HIS A 108 1.04 -6.56 -23.97
CA HIS A 108 0.33 -5.86 -25.05
C HIS A 108 -0.89 -6.66 -25.59
N VAL A 109 -0.82 -7.99 -25.58
CA VAL A 109 -1.96 -8.85 -25.95
C VAL A 109 -3.02 -8.77 -24.87
N LEU A 110 -2.65 -8.92 -23.59
CA LEU A 110 -3.59 -8.87 -22.48
C LEU A 110 -4.30 -7.51 -22.37
N LYS A 111 -3.58 -6.41 -22.60
CA LYS A 111 -4.10 -5.04 -22.59
C LYS A 111 -5.10 -4.77 -23.71
N SER A 112 -4.88 -5.36 -24.88
CA SER A 112 -5.71 -5.12 -26.09
C SER A 112 -6.94 -6.02 -26.17
N ARG A 113 -6.99 -7.11 -25.40
CA ARG A 113 -8.15 -8.00 -25.36
C ARG A 113 -9.40 -7.27 -24.86
N PRO A 114 -10.56 -7.54 -25.49
CA PRO A 114 -11.82 -7.01 -24.99
C PRO A 114 -12.14 -7.58 -23.61
N PRO A 115 -12.94 -6.86 -22.81
CA PRO A 115 -13.45 -7.36 -21.53
C PRO A 115 -14.13 -8.72 -21.68
N ALA A 116 -13.87 -9.63 -20.74
CA ALA A 116 -14.75 -10.77 -20.53
C ALA A 116 -16.07 -10.33 -19.84
N ASP A 117 -15.98 -9.35 -18.93
CA ASP A 117 -17.11 -8.79 -18.19
C ASP A 117 -17.07 -7.24 -18.29
N PRO A 118 -18.08 -6.60 -18.92
CA PRO A 118 -18.16 -5.13 -19.00
C PRO A 118 -18.22 -4.43 -17.63
N GLU A 119 -18.81 -5.07 -16.60
CA GLU A 119 -18.96 -4.47 -15.28
C GLU A 119 -17.61 -4.26 -14.60
N VAL A 120 -16.69 -5.23 -14.75
CA VAL A 120 -15.30 -5.15 -14.26
C VAL A 120 -14.63 -3.86 -14.72
N PHE A 121 -14.84 -3.47 -15.98
CA PHE A 121 -14.23 -2.29 -16.56
C PHE A 121 -14.88 -1.00 -16.07
N ALA A 122 -16.21 -1.00 -15.89
CA ALA A 122 -16.89 0.12 -15.25
C ALA A 122 -16.37 0.34 -13.81
N VAL A 123 -16.05 -0.72 -13.07
CA VAL A 123 -15.41 -0.60 -11.76
C VAL A 123 -14.00 -0.01 -11.87
N ILE A 124 -13.19 -0.45 -12.85
CA ILE A 124 -11.85 0.11 -13.09
C ILE A 124 -11.94 1.62 -13.35
N GLU A 125 -12.79 2.07 -14.27
CA GLU A 125 -12.88 3.52 -14.61
C GLU A 125 -13.28 4.37 -13.40
N ARG A 126 -14.20 3.88 -12.54
CA ARG A 126 -14.55 4.57 -11.29
C ARG A 126 -13.37 4.66 -10.32
N ASP A 127 -12.56 3.60 -10.21
CA ASP A 127 -11.38 3.60 -9.35
C ASP A 127 -10.28 4.53 -9.86
N LEU A 128 -10.04 4.59 -11.17
CA LEU A 128 -9.07 5.50 -11.77
C LEU A 128 -9.32 6.96 -11.36
N GLY A 129 -10.59 7.39 -11.33
CA GLY A 129 -10.95 8.77 -10.97
C GLY A 129 -10.66 9.14 -9.50
N ARG A 130 -10.54 8.16 -8.60
CA ARG A 130 -10.28 8.39 -7.17
C ARG A 130 -8.89 7.95 -6.70
N THR A 131 -8.14 7.20 -7.51
CA THR A 131 -6.80 6.72 -7.14
C THR A 131 -5.77 7.82 -7.33
N PHE A 132 -5.20 8.30 -6.22
CA PHE A 132 -4.19 9.36 -6.19
C PHE A 132 -4.55 10.58 -7.06
N SER A 133 -5.82 11.02 -7.01
CA SER A 133 -6.33 12.12 -7.85
C SER A 133 -5.62 13.47 -7.61
N ALA A 134 -4.92 13.62 -6.48
CA ALA A 134 -4.08 14.78 -6.17
C ALA A 134 -2.64 14.66 -6.74
N HIS A 135 -2.32 13.60 -7.46
CA HIS A 135 -1.02 13.40 -8.10
C HIS A 135 -1.04 13.87 -9.56
N GLN A 136 -0.01 14.59 -10.00
CA GLN A 136 0.06 15.21 -11.34
C GLN A 136 -0.20 14.24 -12.51
N TRP A 137 0.24 12.97 -12.41
CA TRP A 137 -0.03 11.96 -13.45
C TRP A 137 -1.48 11.46 -13.51
N PHE A 138 -2.21 11.53 -12.41
CA PHE A 138 -3.55 10.96 -12.26
C PHE A 138 -4.66 12.02 -12.14
N ALA A 139 -4.30 13.29 -11.94
CA ALA A 139 -5.23 14.40 -11.75
C ALA A 139 -6.04 14.75 -13.01
N ARG A 140 -5.50 14.48 -14.19
CA ARG A 140 -6.21 14.66 -15.47
C ARG A 140 -6.86 13.35 -15.88
N ALA A 141 -8.18 13.40 -16.04
CA ALA A 141 -8.94 12.31 -16.67
C ALA A 141 -8.32 11.99 -18.04
N ASP A 142 -8.11 10.70 -18.29
CA ASP A 142 -7.49 10.19 -19.53
C ASP A 142 -6.07 10.72 -19.82
N GLY A 143 -5.40 11.29 -18.81
CA GLY A 143 -3.99 11.61 -18.88
C GLY A 143 -3.11 10.36 -19.01
N VAL A 144 -1.80 10.58 -19.21
CA VAL A 144 -0.82 9.49 -19.41
C VAL A 144 -0.84 8.50 -18.24
N GLY A 145 -0.89 8.98 -16.99
CA GLY A 145 -0.91 8.13 -15.81
C GLY A 145 -2.17 7.26 -15.73
N GLN A 146 -3.36 7.86 -15.89
CA GLN A 146 -4.61 7.10 -15.89
C GLN A 146 -4.66 6.09 -17.05
N THR A 147 -4.17 6.45 -18.23
CA THR A 147 -4.13 5.55 -19.40
C THR A 147 -3.22 4.34 -19.16
N LYS A 148 -2.02 4.56 -18.59
CA LYS A 148 -1.12 3.47 -18.20
C LYS A 148 -1.74 2.58 -17.13
N LEU A 149 -2.29 3.17 -16.07
CA LEU A 149 -2.92 2.44 -14.97
C LEU A 149 -4.12 1.61 -15.46
N ARG A 150 -4.94 2.17 -16.34
CA ARG A 150 -6.02 1.47 -17.02
C ARG A 150 -5.51 0.25 -17.77
N GLY A 151 -4.44 0.39 -18.57
CA GLY A 151 -3.84 -0.72 -19.29
C GLY A 151 -3.40 -1.87 -18.38
N ILE A 152 -2.71 -1.54 -17.28
CA ILE A 152 -2.23 -2.50 -16.28
C ILE A 152 -3.39 -3.27 -15.65
N LEU A 153 -4.43 -2.56 -15.20
CA LEU A 153 -5.57 -3.17 -14.51
C LEU A 153 -6.42 -4.03 -15.45
N ARG A 154 -6.60 -3.60 -16.70
CA ARG A 154 -7.29 -4.38 -17.74
C ARG A 154 -6.53 -5.66 -18.07
N ALA A 155 -5.22 -5.57 -18.28
CA ALA A 155 -4.39 -6.74 -18.53
C ALA A 155 -4.42 -7.73 -17.36
N TYR A 156 -4.43 -7.22 -16.11
CA TYR A 156 -4.54 -8.07 -14.93
C TYR A 156 -5.89 -8.80 -14.84
N ALA A 157 -6.99 -8.09 -15.08
CA ALA A 157 -8.31 -8.69 -15.11
C ALA A 157 -8.43 -9.79 -16.18
N ASN A 158 -7.75 -9.61 -17.33
CA ASN A 158 -7.75 -10.58 -18.42
C ASN A 158 -6.89 -11.83 -18.15
N ILE A 159 -5.74 -11.71 -17.47
CA ILE A 159 -4.88 -12.87 -17.16
C ILE A 159 -5.38 -13.66 -15.94
N HIS A 160 -6.19 -13.05 -15.08
CA HIS A 160 -6.68 -13.70 -13.85
C HIS A 160 -8.20 -13.50 -13.68
N PRO A 161 -9.03 -14.02 -14.60
CA PRO A 161 -10.47 -13.75 -14.64
C PRO A 161 -11.23 -14.26 -13.42
N GLU A 162 -10.73 -15.26 -12.70
CA GLU A 162 -11.35 -15.79 -11.47
C GLU A 162 -11.45 -14.74 -10.36
N VAL A 163 -10.48 -13.82 -10.28
CA VAL A 163 -10.54 -12.67 -9.36
C VAL A 163 -10.96 -11.41 -10.11
N GLY A 164 -10.54 -11.27 -11.37
CA GLY A 164 -10.80 -10.09 -12.19
C GLY A 164 -10.20 -8.83 -11.57
N TYR A 165 -11.00 -7.77 -11.54
CA TYR A 165 -10.70 -6.53 -10.83
C TYR A 165 -11.63 -6.35 -9.63
N VAL A 166 -11.04 -6.02 -8.48
CA VAL A 166 -11.79 -5.65 -7.28
C VAL A 166 -11.34 -4.28 -6.82
N GLN A 167 -12.30 -3.48 -6.35
CA GLN A 167 -12.07 -2.13 -5.84
C GLN A 167 -10.88 -2.09 -4.87
N GLY A 168 -9.99 -1.12 -5.08
CA GLY A 168 -8.79 -0.93 -4.27
C GLY A 168 -7.51 -1.48 -4.92
N MET A 169 -7.62 -2.38 -5.91
CA MET A 169 -6.44 -2.86 -6.67
C MET A 169 -5.72 -1.72 -7.41
N ALA A 170 -6.45 -0.70 -7.90
CA ALA A 170 -5.86 0.47 -8.53
C ALA A 170 -4.81 1.16 -7.65
N PHE A 171 -5.02 1.23 -6.33
CA PHE A 171 -4.06 1.82 -5.41
C PHE A 171 -2.77 1.01 -5.27
N LEU A 172 -2.83 -0.31 -5.45
CA LEU A 172 -1.63 -1.16 -5.45
C LEU A 172 -0.83 -0.97 -6.74
N ALA A 173 -1.53 -1.01 -7.88
CA ALA A 173 -0.92 -0.85 -9.20
C ALA A 173 -0.34 0.57 -9.39
N SER A 174 -1.04 1.61 -8.94
CA SER A 174 -0.56 2.99 -9.02
C SER A 174 0.65 3.23 -8.11
N THR A 175 0.71 2.62 -6.93
CA THR A 175 1.89 2.71 -6.04
C THR A 175 3.14 2.16 -6.73
N LEU A 176 3.01 1.04 -7.45
CA LEU A 176 4.10 0.51 -8.26
C LEU A 176 4.42 1.43 -9.45
N LEU A 177 3.39 1.91 -10.16
CA LEU A 177 3.54 2.73 -11.36
C LEU A 177 4.29 4.03 -11.08
N LEU A 178 4.05 4.67 -9.94
CA LEU A 178 4.71 5.91 -9.54
C LEU A 178 6.21 5.76 -9.25
N HIS A 179 6.69 4.55 -8.96
CA HIS A 179 8.12 4.29 -8.76
C HIS A 179 8.78 3.61 -9.96
N ILE A 180 8.07 2.75 -10.68
CA ILE A 180 8.60 1.99 -11.82
C ILE A 180 8.50 2.79 -13.13
N GLU A 181 7.46 3.62 -13.27
CA GLU A 181 7.13 4.51 -14.39
C GLU A 181 6.82 3.83 -15.73
N ASP A 182 7.54 2.75 -16.06
CA ASP A 182 7.30 1.91 -17.22
C ASP A 182 6.03 1.07 -17.03
N GLU A 183 5.17 1.07 -18.04
CA GLU A 183 3.84 0.47 -17.95
C GLU A 183 3.90 -1.07 -17.89
N GLU A 184 4.72 -1.70 -18.72
CA GLU A 184 4.82 -3.15 -18.81
C GLU A 184 5.58 -3.73 -17.61
N ASP A 185 6.70 -3.11 -17.22
CA ASP A 185 7.43 -3.51 -16.02
C ASP A 185 6.55 -3.39 -14.78
N THR A 186 5.72 -2.34 -14.71
CA THR A 186 4.74 -2.17 -13.62
C THR A 186 3.69 -3.27 -13.65
N PHE A 187 3.16 -3.65 -14.81
CA PHE A 187 2.21 -4.75 -14.92
C PHE A 187 2.80 -6.05 -14.37
N TRP A 188 4.03 -6.41 -14.75
CA TRP A 188 4.67 -7.62 -14.25
C TRP A 188 4.97 -7.54 -12.76
N ALA A 189 5.41 -6.38 -12.26
CA ALA A 189 5.57 -6.15 -10.82
C ALA A 189 4.24 -6.32 -10.06
N PHE A 190 3.15 -5.76 -10.58
CA PHE A 190 1.82 -5.90 -10.00
C PHE A 190 1.35 -7.35 -10.03
N PHE A 191 1.48 -8.04 -11.16
CA PHE A 191 1.15 -9.46 -11.28
C PHE A 191 1.92 -10.32 -10.26
N SER A 192 3.23 -10.09 -10.11
CA SER A 192 4.04 -10.79 -9.10
C SER A 192 3.63 -10.44 -7.68
N LEU A 193 3.34 -9.17 -7.37
CA LEU A 193 2.81 -8.78 -6.06
C LEU A 193 1.52 -9.55 -5.75
N MET A 194 0.65 -9.69 -6.74
CA MET A 194 -0.60 -10.43 -6.64
C MET A 194 -0.35 -11.91 -6.38
N ARG A 195 0.42 -12.58 -7.24
CA ARG A 195 0.54 -14.05 -7.31
C ARG A 195 1.63 -14.67 -6.45
N HIS A 196 2.69 -13.93 -6.13
CA HIS A 196 3.86 -14.49 -5.46
C HIS A 196 3.48 -15.02 -4.05
N PRO A 197 3.84 -16.27 -3.68
CA PRO A 197 3.37 -16.92 -2.45
C PRO A 197 3.62 -16.11 -1.16
N LYS A 198 4.75 -15.40 -1.09
CA LYS A 198 5.09 -14.50 0.03
C LYS A 198 3.99 -13.47 0.36
N TYR A 199 3.31 -12.94 -0.66
CA TYR A 199 2.28 -11.92 -0.51
C TYR A 199 0.88 -12.50 -0.72
N SER A 200 0.69 -13.28 -1.79
CA SER A 200 -0.60 -13.87 -2.16
C SER A 200 -1.75 -12.85 -2.10
N ILE A 201 -1.51 -11.62 -2.59
CA ILE A 201 -2.47 -10.50 -2.45
C ILE A 201 -3.78 -10.83 -3.16
N TRP A 202 -3.77 -11.58 -4.26
CA TRP A 202 -5.00 -11.99 -4.94
C TRP A 202 -6.01 -12.70 -4.02
N LYS A 203 -5.53 -13.46 -3.02
CA LYS A 203 -6.41 -14.15 -2.05
C LYS A 203 -7.20 -13.17 -1.18
N MET A 204 -6.72 -11.94 -1.01
CA MET A 204 -7.40 -10.89 -0.27
C MET A 204 -8.65 -10.38 -0.99
N PHE A 205 -8.75 -10.64 -2.30
CA PHE A 205 -9.81 -10.14 -3.18
C PHE A 205 -10.75 -11.26 -3.68
N THR A 206 -10.60 -12.49 -3.19
CA THR A 206 -11.53 -13.56 -3.54
C THR A 206 -12.92 -13.28 -2.98
N PRO A 207 -14.00 -13.76 -3.62
CA PRO A 207 -15.37 -13.53 -3.16
C PRO A 207 -15.57 -13.87 -1.68
N GLY A 208 -16.22 -12.96 -0.94
CA GLY A 208 -16.40 -13.08 0.51
C GLY A 208 -15.16 -12.71 1.35
N PHE A 209 -14.06 -12.29 0.71
CA PHE A 209 -12.84 -11.78 1.34
C PHE A 209 -12.24 -12.69 2.45
N PRO A 210 -12.22 -14.03 2.31
CA PRO A 210 -11.83 -14.94 3.39
C PRO A 210 -10.42 -14.67 3.93
N ALA A 211 -9.46 -14.32 3.06
CA ALA A 211 -8.11 -14.01 3.51
C ALA A 211 -8.04 -12.67 4.26
N LEU A 212 -8.87 -11.68 3.90
CA LEU A 212 -8.97 -10.41 4.62
C LEU A 212 -9.49 -10.63 6.04
N TYR A 213 -10.58 -11.39 6.20
CA TYR A 213 -11.09 -11.75 7.53
C TYR A 213 -10.07 -12.54 8.36
N MET A 214 -9.27 -13.40 7.73
CA MET A 214 -8.14 -14.05 8.40
C MET A 214 -7.08 -13.04 8.86
N ARG A 215 -6.77 -12.01 8.06
CA ARG A 215 -5.87 -10.92 8.49
C ARG A 215 -6.47 -10.10 9.64
N PHE A 216 -7.78 -9.86 9.65
CA PHE A 216 -8.46 -9.23 10.79
C PHE A 216 -8.35 -10.05 12.07
N TYR A 217 -8.53 -11.37 11.98
CA TYR A 217 -8.32 -12.27 13.11
C TYR A 217 -6.87 -12.18 13.65
N GLN A 218 -5.87 -12.19 12.76
CA GLN A 218 -4.47 -12.00 13.14
C GLN A 218 -4.22 -10.63 13.79
N LEU A 219 -4.86 -9.57 13.29
CA LEU A 219 -4.78 -8.23 13.88
C LEU A 219 -5.33 -8.24 15.30
N LYS A 220 -6.55 -8.77 15.53
CA LYS A 220 -7.14 -8.88 16.88
C LYS A 220 -6.21 -9.62 17.84
N LYS A 221 -5.57 -10.72 17.40
CA LYS A 221 -4.58 -11.45 18.22
C LYS A 221 -3.33 -10.63 18.55
N LEU A 222 -2.86 -9.81 17.62
CA LEU A 222 -1.75 -8.89 17.89
C LEU A 222 -2.16 -7.75 18.81
N MET A 223 -3.36 -7.21 18.68
CA MET A 223 -3.87 -6.17 19.57
C MET A 223 -4.01 -6.68 21.00
N GLN A 224 -4.58 -7.88 21.19
CA GLN A 224 -4.62 -8.56 22.50
C GLN A 224 -3.23 -8.64 23.15
N ARG A 225 -2.18 -8.87 22.36
CA ARG A 225 -0.80 -9.00 22.87
C ARG A 225 -0.10 -7.67 23.11
N ASN A 226 -0.33 -6.66 22.28
CA ASN A 226 0.49 -5.44 22.26
C ASN A 226 -0.23 -4.19 22.80
N CYS A 227 -1.57 -4.14 22.71
CA CYS A 227 -2.38 -3.00 23.13
C CYS A 227 -3.74 -3.48 23.67
N MET A 228 -3.71 -4.36 24.69
CA MET A 228 -4.90 -5.00 25.27
C MET A 228 -5.99 -4.02 25.69
N SER A 229 -5.61 -2.86 26.24
CA SER A 229 -6.58 -1.86 26.69
C SER A 229 -7.39 -1.27 25.53
N LEU A 230 -6.74 -0.97 24.40
CA LEU A 230 -7.43 -0.52 23.18
C LEU A 230 -8.25 -1.65 22.54
N PHE A 231 -7.75 -2.89 22.55
CA PHE A 231 -8.53 -4.04 22.13
C PHE A 231 -9.86 -4.14 22.89
N ARG A 232 -9.83 -4.02 24.22
CA ARG A 232 -11.05 -4.04 25.06
C ARG A 232 -12.00 -2.89 24.75
N LEU A 233 -11.47 -1.70 24.45
CA LEU A 233 -12.30 -0.55 24.08
C LEU A 233 -13.06 -0.80 22.77
N LEU A 234 -12.38 -1.32 21.75
CA LEU A 234 -13.00 -1.67 20.48
C LEU A 234 -14.08 -2.74 20.65
N GLU A 235 -13.81 -3.78 21.46
CA GLU A 235 -14.80 -4.82 21.76
C GLU A 235 -16.00 -4.27 22.54
N ALA A 236 -15.78 -3.35 23.49
CA ALA A 236 -16.84 -2.73 24.28
C ALA A 236 -17.78 -1.85 23.43
N PHE A 237 -17.26 -1.24 22.37
CA PHE A 237 -18.06 -0.49 21.39
C PHE A 237 -18.45 -1.32 20.16
N HIS A 238 -18.22 -2.64 20.18
CA HIS A 238 -18.54 -3.54 19.06
C HIS A 238 -17.93 -3.11 17.71
N VAL A 239 -16.77 -2.45 17.74
CA VAL A 239 -16.06 -1.99 16.54
C VAL A 239 -15.15 -3.10 16.02
N GLU A 240 -15.57 -3.73 14.93
CA GLU A 240 -14.80 -4.77 14.26
C GLU A 240 -13.76 -4.21 13.26
N PRO A 241 -12.65 -4.92 13.00
CA PRO A 241 -11.61 -4.50 12.06
C PRO A 241 -12.09 -4.19 10.64
N GLU A 242 -13.20 -4.79 10.20
CA GLU A 242 -13.79 -4.53 8.90
C GLU A 242 -14.11 -3.04 8.68
N VAL A 243 -14.47 -2.32 9.74
CA VAL A 243 -14.88 -0.91 9.64
C VAL A 243 -13.69 0.04 9.45
N TYR A 244 -12.52 -0.30 10.01
CA TYR A 244 -11.38 0.62 10.06
C TYR A 244 -10.12 0.11 9.35
N ALA A 245 -9.92 -1.20 9.22
CA ALA A 245 -8.69 -1.80 8.70
C ALA A 245 -8.82 -2.38 7.29
N THR A 246 -10.02 -2.41 6.70
CA THR A 246 -10.22 -2.94 5.33
C THR A 246 -9.23 -2.32 4.33
N HIS A 247 -9.12 -0.99 4.30
CA HIS A 247 -8.18 -0.31 3.41
C HIS A 247 -6.71 -0.54 3.80
N TRP A 248 -6.39 -0.70 5.09
CA TRP A 248 -5.01 -0.96 5.52
C TRP A 248 -4.48 -2.25 4.91
N PHE A 249 -5.30 -3.30 4.88
CA PHE A 249 -4.90 -4.62 4.38
C PHE A 249 -5.11 -4.79 2.88
N LEU A 250 -6.24 -4.34 2.32
CA LEU A 250 -6.52 -4.48 0.88
C LEU A 250 -5.58 -3.64 0.03
N THR A 251 -5.27 -2.42 0.46
CA THR A 251 -4.41 -1.51 -0.31
C THR A 251 -3.01 -1.40 0.27
N LEU A 252 -2.63 -2.23 1.25
CA LEU A 252 -1.32 -2.13 1.91
C LEU A 252 -0.99 -0.69 2.37
N PHE A 253 -2.00 -0.05 2.97
CA PHE A 253 -2.02 1.36 3.40
C PHE A 253 -1.98 2.45 2.31
N SER A 254 -1.88 2.12 1.02
CA SER A 254 -1.77 3.14 -0.04
C SER A 254 -3.01 4.04 -0.22
N TYR A 255 -4.14 3.68 0.38
CA TYR A 255 -5.32 4.53 0.45
C TYR A 255 -5.26 5.57 1.57
N CYS A 256 -4.48 5.33 2.62
CA CYS A 256 -4.62 6.02 3.92
C CYS A 256 -3.40 6.85 4.33
N LEU A 257 -2.20 6.52 3.85
CA LEU A 257 -0.95 7.11 4.31
C LEU A 257 -0.32 7.96 3.21
N ASP A 258 0.43 8.99 3.64
CA ASP A 258 1.23 9.82 2.75
C ASP A 258 2.26 8.99 2.00
N PHE A 259 2.54 9.41 0.76
CA PHE A 259 3.28 8.59 -0.18
C PHE A 259 4.75 8.37 0.24
N ASP A 260 5.32 9.29 1.01
CA ASP A 260 6.64 9.14 1.64
C ASP A 260 6.72 7.93 2.57
N LEU A 261 5.89 7.94 3.62
CA LEU A 261 5.77 6.85 4.58
C LEU A 261 5.38 5.54 3.88
N LEU A 262 4.42 5.61 2.95
CA LEU A 262 3.98 4.46 2.16
C LEU A 262 5.16 3.81 1.43
N SER A 263 5.99 4.60 0.76
CA SER A 263 7.16 4.11 0.02
C SER A 263 8.13 3.38 0.94
N ARG A 264 8.37 3.91 2.14
CA ARG A 264 9.22 3.27 3.16
C ARG A 264 8.62 1.97 3.70
N ILE A 265 7.30 1.91 3.89
CA ILE A 265 6.60 0.69 4.29
C ILE A 265 6.72 -0.37 3.20
N TRP A 266 6.55 0.01 1.93
CA TRP A 266 6.65 -0.89 0.79
C TRP A 266 8.07 -1.43 0.60
N ASP A 267 9.10 -0.62 0.81
CA ASP A 267 10.50 -1.08 0.81
C ASP A 267 10.70 -2.29 1.75
N MET A 268 10.16 -2.19 2.97
CA MET A 268 10.22 -3.29 3.94
C MET A 268 9.27 -4.44 3.60
N PHE A 269 8.05 -4.15 3.15
CA PHE A 269 7.04 -5.15 2.85
C PHE A 269 7.44 -6.04 1.67
N LEU A 270 7.97 -5.47 0.59
CA LEU A 270 8.46 -6.24 -0.55
C LEU A 270 9.67 -7.13 -0.16
N CYS A 271 10.42 -6.77 0.88
CA CYS A 271 11.47 -7.66 1.38
C CYS A 271 10.90 -8.75 2.30
N GLU A 272 10.12 -8.37 3.32
CA GLU A 272 9.78 -9.20 4.48
C GLU A 272 8.34 -9.76 4.51
N GLY A 273 7.46 -9.28 3.64
CA GLY A 273 6.05 -9.69 3.53
C GLY A 273 5.12 -9.12 4.62
N TRP A 274 3.99 -9.80 4.83
CA TRP A 274 2.86 -9.38 5.69
C TRP A 274 3.20 -8.93 7.10
N LYS A 275 4.31 -9.42 7.64
CA LYS A 275 4.80 -9.01 8.96
C LYS A 275 4.91 -7.49 9.08
N ILE A 276 5.27 -6.79 8.01
CA ILE A 276 5.42 -5.34 8.02
C ILE A 276 4.08 -4.63 8.15
N ILE A 277 3.05 -5.04 7.41
CA ILE A 277 1.71 -4.44 7.46
C ILE A 277 1.14 -4.51 8.87
N PHE A 278 1.24 -5.66 9.53
CA PHE A 278 0.80 -5.82 10.92
C PHE A 278 1.61 -4.99 11.91
N ARG A 279 2.93 -4.86 11.71
CA ARG A 279 3.78 -4.01 12.55
C ARG A 279 3.38 -2.55 12.46
N VAL A 280 3.11 -2.06 11.26
CA VAL A 280 2.63 -0.70 11.02
C VAL A 280 1.27 -0.51 11.68
N ALA A 281 0.30 -1.41 11.45
CA ALA A 281 -1.02 -1.34 12.08
C ALA A 281 -0.94 -1.23 13.62
N ILE A 282 -0.14 -2.08 14.26
CA ILE A 282 0.04 -2.02 15.73
C ILE A 282 0.79 -0.76 16.17
N ALA A 283 1.76 -0.28 15.40
CA ALA A 283 2.46 0.97 15.73
C ALA A 283 1.52 2.19 15.66
N LEU A 284 0.67 2.27 14.64
CA LEU A 284 -0.34 3.32 14.52
C LEU A 284 -1.29 3.30 15.72
N PHE A 285 -1.76 2.11 16.11
CA PHE A 285 -2.58 1.98 17.33
C PHE A 285 -1.88 2.44 18.60
N LEU A 286 -0.62 2.06 18.79
CA LEU A 286 0.15 2.43 19.97
C LEU A 286 0.45 3.94 20.02
N LEU A 287 0.65 4.57 18.87
CA LEU A 287 0.93 6.00 18.78
C LEU A 287 -0.34 6.84 19.02
N CYS A 288 -1.49 6.37 18.51
CA CYS A 288 -2.77 7.04 18.69
C CYS A 288 -3.54 6.56 19.93
N GLU A 289 -2.97 5.69 20.76
CA GLU A 289 -3.67 5.01 21.85
C GLU A 289 -4.32 6.00 22.83
N LYS A 290 -3.65 7.11 23.14
CA LYS A 290 -4.18 8.15 24.03
C LYS A 290 -5.45 8.77 23.43
N THR A 291 -5.36 9.27 22.20
CA THR A 291 -6.48 9.90 21.48
C THR A 291 -7.65 8.92 21.29
N LEU A 292 -7.37 7.66 20.96
CA LEU A 292 -8.41 6.65 20.77
C LEU A 292 -9.16 6.34 22.07
N LYS A 293 -8.48 6.37 23.22
CA LYS A 293 -9.10 6.14 24.54
C LYS A 293 -9.95 7.31 25.05
N GLU A 294 -9.81 8.49 24.47
CA GLU A 294 -10.64 9.65 24.81
C GLU A 294 -12.04 9.55 24.17
N ALA A 295 -12.25 8.61 23.24
CA ALA A 295 -13.53 8.36 22.63
C ALA A 295 -14.58 7.91 23.66
N LYS A 296 -15.71 8.63 23.70
CA LYS A 296 -16.81 8.37 24.64
C LYS A 296 -17.84 7.37 24.11
N ASP A 297 -17.86 7.18 22.79
CA ASP A 297 -18.79 6.32 22.07
C ASP A 297 -18.15 5.76 20.79
N GLU A 298 -18.89 4.86 20.13
CA GLU A 298 -18.49 4.23 18.87
C GLU A 298 -18.16 5.26 17.77
N CYS A 299 -19.00 6.28 17.61
CA CYS A 299 -18.85 7.29 16.55
C CYS A 299 -17.54 8.09 16.73
N ASN A 300 -17.27 8.52 17.96
CA ASN A 300 -16.06 9.25 18.34
C ASN A 300 -14.82 8.38 18.09
N LEU A 301 -14.89 7.08 18.40
CA LEU A 301 -13.80 6.14 18.16
C LEU A 301 -13.55 5.95 16.66
N LEU A 302 -14.59 5.77 15.86
CA LEU A 302 -14.47 5.64 14.40
C LEU A 302 -13.90 6.90 13.74
N LEU A 303 -14.32 8.09 14.20
CA LEU A 303 -13.75 9.35 13.74
C LEU A 303 -12.27 9.49 14.11
N ALA A 304 -11.89 9.08 15.32
CA ALA A 304 -10.49 9.08 15.75
C ALA A 304 -9.64 8.07 14.95
N LEU A 305 -10.16 6.88 14.66
CA LEU A 305 -9.50 5.88 13.81
C LEU A 305 -9.30 6.37 12.38
N ARG A 306 -10.24 7.15 11.84
CA ARG A 306 -10.12 7.77 10.51
C ARG A 306 -9.06 8.88 10.47
N ARG A 307 -8.85 9.57 11.59
CA ARG A 307 -7.88 10.66 11.75
C ARG A 307 -6.53 10.18 12.28
N ILE A 308 -6.18 8.91 12.08
CA ILE A 308 -4.81 8.44 12.26
C ILE A 308 -3.98 9.10 11.13
N HIS A 309 -3.63 10.36 11.35
CA HIS A 309 -2.72 11.15 10.54
C HIS A 309 -1.55 11.43 11.47
N MET A 310 -0.39 10.93 11.06
CA MET A 310 0.82 11.07 11.85
C MET A 310 1.91 11.54 10.91
N GLU A 311 2.38 12.76 11.16
CA GLU A 311 3.29 13.46 10.27
C GLU A 311 4.74 12.91 10.39
N ASP A 312 5.07 12.24 11.50
CA ASP A 312 6.43 11.73 11.71
C ASP A 312 6.61 10.30 11.16
N THR A 313 6.98 10.24 9.88
CA THR A 313 7.36 9.01 9.15
C THR A 313 8.36 8.16 9.96
N GLU A 314 9.44 8.76 10.46
CA GLU A 314 10.53 8.01 11.10
C GLU A 314 10.10 7.43 12.44
N LEU A 315 9.31 8.16 13.22
CA LEU A 315 8.74 7.66 14.46
C LEU A 315 7.86 6.43 14.22
N ILE A 316 7.00 6.44 13.21
CA ILE A 316 6.13 5.31 12.86
C ILE A 316 6.98 4.12 12.44
N LEU A 317 7.95 4.31 11.55
CA LEU A 317 8.84 3.25 11.08
C LEU A 317 9.62 2.62 12.26
N ARG A 318 10.23 3.45 13.12
CA ARG A 318 10.96 3.01 14.31
C ARG A 318 10.07 2.23 15.28
N ARG A 319 8.84 2.71 15.54
CA ARG A 319 7.87 2.04 16.43
C ARG A 319 7.39 0.72 15.82
N SER A 320 7.12 0.67 14.53
CA SER A 320 6.71 -0.55 13.82
C SER A 320 7.75 -1.66 13.95
N LEU A 321 9.05 -1.33 13.80
CA LEU A 321 10.12 -2.30 13.91
C LEU A 321 10.32 -2.84 15.32
N LYS A 322 9.93 -2.07 16.35
CA LYS A 322 9.91 -2.48 17.76
C LYS A 322 8.78 -3.44 18.12
N VAL A 323 7.72 -3.55 17.31
CA VAL A 323 6.63 -4.52 17.54
C VAL A 323 7.16 -5.96 17.35
N LYS A 324 7.14 -6.73 18.44
CA LYS A 324 7.76 -8.07 18.52
C LYS A 324 6.74 -9.19 18.31
N PHE A 325 6.81 -9.84 17.14
CA PHE A 325 6.21 -11.15 16.87
C PHE A 325 6.99 -11.85 15.75
N LYS A 326 6.77 -13.15 15.55
CA LYS A 326 7.41 -13.96 14.51
C LYS A 326 6.41 -14.25 13.38
N THR A 327 6.91 -14.52 12.17
CA THR A 327 6.05 -14.99 11.05
C THR A 327 5.31 -16.28 11.43
N ALA A 328 5.95 -17.15 12.23
CA ALA A 328 5.32 -18.34 12.78
C ALA A 328 4.08 -18.04 13.65
N ASP A 329 4.01 -16.88 14.31
CA ASP A 329 2.80 -16.50 15.05
C ASP A 329 1.62 -16.29 14.10
N LEU A 330 1.86 -15.61 12.95
CA LEU A 330 0.84 -15.39 11.92
C LEU A 330 0.37 -16.72 11.32
N LEU A 331 1.31 -17.59 10.92
CA LEU A 331 0.99 -18.90 10.33
C LEU A 331 0.18 -19.78 11.30
N ARG A 332 0.53 -19.78 12.59
CA ARG A 332 -0.24 -20.50 13.62
C ARG A 332 -1.66 -19.96 13.74
N TRP A 333 -1.86 -18.65 13.67
CA TRP A 333 -3.20 -18.06 13.73
C TRP A 333 -4.00 -18.28 12.44
N GLU A 334 -3.33 -18.32 11.29
CA GLU A 334 -3.92 -18.67 10.00
C GLU A 334 -4.49 -20.09 10.03
N ALA A 335 -3.67 -21.09 10.42
CA ALA A 335 -4.12 -22.47 10.58
C ALA A 335 -5.29 -22.61 11.58
N LYS A 336 -5.26 -21.84 12.69
CA LYS A 336 -6.38 -21.81 13.65
C LYS A 336 -7.65 -21.17 13.11
N PHE A 337 -7.54 -20.20 12.19
CA PHE A 337 -8.69 -19.57 11.56
C PHE A 337 -9.32 -20.50 10.53
N GLU A 338 -8.48 -21.18 9.74
CA GLU A 338 -8.93 -22.15 8.75
C GLU A 338 -9.62 -23.36 9.39
N ALA A 339 -9.12 -23.85 10.52
CA ALA A 339 -9.75 -24.97 11.25
C ALA A 339 -11.11 -24.65 11.91
N ARG A 340 -11.56 -23.39 11.88
CA ARG A 340 -12.88 -22.96 12.41
C ARG A 340 -13.94 -22.85 11.31
N LYS A 341 -13.54 -22.94 10.05
CA LYS A 341 -14.44 -23.06 8.91
C LYS A 341 -14.84 -24.52 8.76
#